data_AF-A0A7Y3KVB7-F1
#
_entry.id   AF-A0A7Y3KVB7-F1
#
_cell.length_a   1.000
_cell.length_b   1.000
_cell.length_c   1.000
_cell.angle_alpha   90.00
_cell.angle_beta   90.00
_cell.angle_gamma   90.00
#
_symmetry.space_group_name_H-M   'P 1'
#
loop_
_entity.id
_entity.type
_entity.pdbx_description
1 polymer ?
#
loop_
_entity_poly.entity_id
_entity_poly.type
_entity_poly.pdbx_seq_one_letter_code
_entity_poly.pdbx_strand_id
1 'polypeptide(L)'
;MTVKIVSYDDGTAPLMGSQMMYDQVMGSTSGQELIGGRPVSSVSDTNISHTFTVVGLRFNMPIPAAPTGKSVTVEATFVPTTVGTFTWQCYAPCGAGINGMGGAMSTMKWMEGKIKVTA
;
A
#
# COMPACT_ATOMS: atom_id res chain seq x y z
N MET A 1 -7.50 -13.62 5.53
CA MET A 1 -6.93 -13.64 4.17
C MET A 1 -5.49 -13.12 4.22
N THR A 2 -4.65 -13.51 3.26
CA THR A 2 -3.33 -12.93 3.09
C THR A 2 -3.29 -12.13 1.80
N VAL A 3 -2.86 -10.88 1.88
CA VAL A 3 -2.55 -10.04 0.72
C VAL A 3 -1.05 -10.14 0.48
N LYS A 4 -0.68 -10.38 -0.77
CA LYS A 4 0.70 -10.44 -1.23
C LYS A 4 0.87 -9.49 -2.39
N ILE A 5 1.84 -8.60 -2.29
CA ILE A 5 2.22 -7.66 -3.34
C ILE A 5 3.68 -7.89 -3.68
N VAL A 6 3.95 -7.96 -4.99
CA VAL A 6 5.31 -7.97 -5.52
C VAL A 6 5.50 -6.65 -6.25
N SER A 7 6.36 -5.79 -5.72
CA SER A 7 6.72 -4.51 -6.35
C SER A 7 8.06 -4.63 -7.03
N TYR A 8 8.18 -4.03 -8.22
CA TYR A 8 9.42 -3.89 -8.98
C TYR A 8 9.92 -2.44 -9.03
N ASP A 9 9.14 -1.51 -8.47
CA ASP A 9 9.44 -0.09 -8.54
C ASP A 9 10.54 0.25 -7.53
N ASP A 10 11.67 0.78 -8.02
CA ASP A 10 12.85 1.15 -7.23
C ASP A 10 12.92 2.66 -6.93
N GLY A 11 11.92 3.43 -7.38
CA GLY A 11 11.73 4.83 -7.04
C GLY A 11 10.93 5.02 -5.76
N THR A 12 11.31 6.03 -4.98
CA THR A 12 10.56 6.46 -3.79
C THR A 12 9.57 7.57 -4.12
N ALA A 13 8.48 7.61 -3.36
CA ALA A 13 7.43 8.61 -3.38
C ALA A 13 7.13 9.01 -1.92
N PRO A 14 7.96 9.89 -1.32
CA PRO A 14 7.78 10.32 0.06
C PRO A 14 6.39 10.88 0.33
N LEU A 15 5.80 10.48 1.46
CA LEU A 15 4.46 10.93 1.84
C LEU A 15 4.45 12.42 2.16
N MET A 16 3.35 13.11 1.83
CA MET A 16 3.13 14.48 2.27
C MET A 16 2.50 14.50 3.68
N GLY A 17 2.52 15.66 4.34
CA GLY A 17 2.03 15.79 5.73
C GLY A 17 0.61 15.24 5.97
N SER A 18 -0.30 15.38 5.00
CA SER A 18 -1.67 14.84 5.08
C SER A 18 -1.77 13.32 4.88
N GLN A 19 -0.69 12.66 4.46
CA GLN A 19 -0.60 11.24 4.12
C GLN A 19 0.24 10.45 5.12
N MET A 20 0.88 11.09 6.11
CA MET A 20 1.85 10.44 7.00
C MET A 20 1.31 9.18 7.68
N MET A 21 0.00 9.09 7.97
CA MET A 21 -0.60 7.88 8.55
C MET A 21 -0.45 6.62 7.68
N TYR A 22 -0.16 6.76 6.38
CA TYR A 22 0.01 5.64 5.47
C TYR A 22 1.43 5.04 5.50
N ASP A 23 2.33 5.55 6.35
CA ASP A 23 3.61 4.94 6.65
C ASP A 23 3.51 3.75 7.64
N GLN A 24 2.36 3.62 8.31
CA GLN A 24 2.08 2.56 9.27
C GLN A 24 1.31 1.40 8.61
N VAL A 25 1.60 0.18 9.06
CA VAL A 25 0.75 -0.98 8.80
C VAL A 25 -0.54 -0.82 9.61
N MET A 26 -1.69 -0.95 8.95
CA MET A 26 -3.01 -0.85 9.60
C MET A 26 -3.89 -2.03 9.26
N GLY A 27 -4.67 -2.49 10.25
CA GLY A 27 -5.71 -3.50 10.05
C GLY A 27 -5.21 -4.93 9.85
N SER A 28 -3.90 -5.18 9.84
CA SER A 28 -3.37 -6.55 9.82
C SER A 28 -3.57 -7.23 11.18
N THR A 29 -3.70 -8.56 11.16
CA THR A 29 -3.98 -9.35 12.37
C THR A 29 -2.88 -9.24 13.43
N SER A 30 -1.62 -9.07 13.01
CA SER A 30 -0.47 -8.92 13.90
C SER A 30 -0.09 -7.47 14.19
N GLY A 31 -0.73 -6.49 13.55
CA GLY A 31 -0.25 -5.10 13.51
C GLY A 31 1.06 -4.93 12.72
N GLN A 32 1.46 -5.95 11.95
CA GLN A 32 2.67 -5.98 11.14
C GLN A 32 2.40 -6.53 9.74
N GLU A 33 3.31 -6.25 8.82
CA GLU A 33 3.44 -6.90 7.52
C GLU A 33 4.85 -7.51 7.40
N LEU A 34 5.03 -8.43 6.46
CA LEU A 34 6.32 -9.04 6.14
C LEU A 34 6.88 -8.39 4.88
N ILE A 35 8.04 -7.74 4.99
CA ILE A 35 8.81 -7.23 3.85
C ILE A 35 9.98 -8.17 3.63
N GLY A 36 9.95 -8.93 2.53
CA GLY A 36 10.96 -9.97 2.27
C GLY A 36 11.07 -10.99 3.41
N GLY A 37 9.96 -11.30 4.07
CA GLY A 37 9.90 -12.22 5.21
C GLY A 37 10.25 -11.59 6.57
N ARG A 38 10.60 -10.30 6.64
CA ARG A 38 10.89 -9.60 7.90
C ARG A 38 9.66 -8.84 8.40
N PRO A 39 9.22 -9.05 9.65
CA PRO A 39 8.09 -8.32 10.20
C PRO A 39 8.45 -6.85 10.45
N VAL A 40 7.57 -5.95 10.00
CA VAL A 40 7.62 -4.51 10.28
C VAL A 40 6.23 -3.99 10.62
N SER A 41 6.15 -2.94 11.43
CA SER A 41 4.91 -2.21 11.70
C SER A 41 4.78 -0.91 10.90
N SER A 42 5.86 -0.49 10.22
CA SER A 42 5.90 0.73 9.43
C SER A 42 7.05 0.68 8.42
N VAL A 43 6.98 1.52 7.39
CA VAL A 43 8.06 1.82 6.45
C VAL A 43 8.36 3.31 6.57
N SER A 44 9.64 3.72 6.56
CA SER A 44 9.96 5.15 6.54
C SER A 44 9.32 5.81 5.33
N ASP A 45 8.67 6.95 5.55
CA ASP A 45 8.10 7.81 4.52
C ASP A 45 9.06 8.02 3.33
N THR A 46 10.34 8.26 3.60
CA THR A 46 11.37 8.50 2.58
C THR A 46 11.69 7.28 1.70
N ASN A 47 11.27 6.08 2.11
CA ASN A 47 11.52 4.83 1.41
C ASN A 47 10.25 4.19 0.83
N ILE A 48 9.08 4.81 1.00
CA ILE A 48 7.82 4.31 0.41
C ILE A 48 7.85 4.55 -1.10
N SER A 49 7.40 3.55 -1.86
CA SER A 49 7.16 3.65 -3.31
C SER A 49 5.66 3.68 -3.60
N HIS A 50 4.90 2.83 -2.89
CA HIS A 50 3.44 2.71 -3.03
C HIS A 50 2.78 2.43 -1.69
N THR A 51 1.46 2.49 -1.66
CA THR A 51 0.67 1.89 -0.59
C THR A 51 -0.42 1.01 -1.20
N PHE A 52 -0.82 -0.01 -0.47
CA PHE A 52 -2.08 -0.69 -0.71
C PHE A 52 -3.03 -0.37 0.43
N THR A 53 -3.90 0.60 0.21
CA THR A 53 -4.79 1.12 1.23
C THR A 53 -6.23 0.83 0.89
N VAL A 54 -6.96 0.25 1.84
CA VAL A 54 -8.39 -0.05 1.74
C VAL A 54 -9.09 0.65 2.89
N VAL A 55 -9.45 1.93 2.68
CA VAL A 55 -10.03 2.78 3.74
C VAL A 55 -11.27 2.16 4.36
N GLY A 56 -12.16 1.58 3.53
CA GLY A 56 -13.39 0.93 3.99
C GLY A 56 -13.18 -0.33 4.83
N LEU A 57 -11.97 -0.90 4.83
CA LEU A 57 -11.57 -2.01 5.70
C LEU A 57 -10.56 -1.59 6.79
N ARG A 58 -10.21 -0.29 6.87
CA ARG A 58 -9.17 0.26 7.75
C ARG A 58 -7.85 -0.50 7.63
N PHE A 59 -7.52 -0.90 6.40
CA PHE A 59 -6.35 -1.69 6.07
C PHE A 59 -5.34 -0.87 5.28
N ASN A 60 -4.07 -0.94 5.64
CA ASN A 60 -2.98 -0.28 4.94
C ASN A 60 -1.71 -1.13 4.98
N MET A 61 -1.08 -1.26 3.82
CA MET A 61 0.26 -1.84 3.64
C MET A 61 1.15 -0.80 2.94
N PRO A 62 2.10 -0.16 3.65
CA PRO A 62 3.13 0.62 3.00
C PRO A 62 4.08 -0.29 2.20
N ILE A 63 4.44 0.10 0.99
CA ILE A 63 5.29 -0.71 0.11
C ILE A 63 6.59 0.05 -0.13
N PRO A 64 7.76 -0.45 0.32
CA PRO A 64 9.02 0.24 0.10
C PRO A 64 9.45 0.18 -1.37
N ALA A 65 10.39 1.04 -1.75
CA ALA A 65 11.12 0.89 -3.00
C ALA A 65 11.85 -0.46 -3.04
N ALA A 66 11.73 -1.15 -4.18
CA ALA A 66 12.51 -2.34 -4.45
C ALA A 66 14.00 -1.98 -4.63
N PRO A 67 14.93 -2.89 -4.32
CA PRO A 67 16.31 -2.71 -4.74
C PRO A 67 16.38 -2.64 -6.28
N THR A 68 17.20 -1.74 -6.83
CA THR A 68 17.35 -1.57 -8.29
C THR A 68 17.59 -2.89 -9.02
N GLY A 69 16.78 -3.15 -10.05
CA GLY A 69 16.83 -4.38 -10.84
C GLY A 69 16.31 -5.63 -10.14
N LYS A 70 15.64 -5.50 -8.98
CA LYS A 70 15.03 -6.60 -8.22
C LYS A 70 13.58 -6.26 -7.86
N SER A 71 12.92 -7.18 -7.18
CA SER A 71 11.61 -6.96 -6.58
C SER A 71 11.66 -7.01 -5.06
N VAL A 72 10.64 -6.44 -4.42
CA VAL A 72 10.33 -6.63 -3.01
C VAL A 72 8.95 -7.27 -2.89
N THR A 73 8.84 -8.25 -1.98
CA THR A 73 7.56 -8.87 -1.65
C THR A 73 7.07 -8.34 -0.31
N VAL A 74 5.84 -7.87 -0.27
CA VAL A 74 5.16 -7.40 0.95
C VAL A 74 3.92 -8.27 1.19
N GLU A 75 3.82 -8.85 2.38
CA GLU A 75 2.75 -9.76 2.75
C GLU A 75 2.11 -9.35 4.07
N ALA A 76 0.79 -9.25 4.11
CA ALA A 76 0.07 -9.03 5.37
C ALA A 76 -1.16 -9.93 5.44
N THR A 77 -1.40 -10.46 6.64
CA THR A 77 -2.64 -11.19 6.93
C THR A 77 -3.62 -10.26 7.61
N PHE A 78 -4.86 -10.26 7.15
CA PHE A 78 -5.95 -9.56 7.81
C PHE A 78 -7.25 -10.37 7.75
N VAL A 79 -8.15 -10.11 8.69
CA VAL A 79 -9.47 -10.75 8.76
C VAL A 79 -10.53 -9.67 8.53
N PRO A 80 -11.15 -9.61 7.33
CA PRO A 80 -12.24 -8.67 7.11
C PRO A 80 -13.44 -9.07 7.97
N THR A 81 -14.04 -8.10 8.65
CA THR A 81 -15.23 -8.33 9.49
C THR A 81 -16.53 -8.02 8.76
N THR A 82 -16.46 -7.48 7.53
CA THR A 82 -17.61 -7.03 6.75
C THR A 82 -17.50 -7.56 5.31
N VAL A 83 -18.59 -8.13 4.81
CA VAL A 83 -18.72 -8.55 3.40
C VAL A 83 -19.11 -7.34 2.53
N GLY A 84 -18.69 -7.33 1.27
CA GLY A 84 -19.00 -6.23 0.36
C GLY A 84 -17.90 -5.96 -0.67
N THR A 85 -18.07 -4.86 -1.41
CA THR A 85 -17.07 -4.39 -2.38
C THR A 85 -16.41 -3.11 -1.85
N PHE A 86 -15.10 -3.14 -1.71
CA PHE A 86 -14.28 -2.05 -1.20
C PHE A 86 -13.33 -1.55 -2.27
N THR A 87 -13.00 -0.26 -2.24
CA THR A 87 -11.96 0.30 -3.11
C THR A 87 -10.61 0.18 -2.41
N TRP A 88 -9.62 -0.36 -3.10
CA TRP A 88 -8.22 -0.14 -2.75
C TRP A 88 -7.69 1.01 -3.60
N GLN A 89 -6.81 1.82 -3.03
CA GLN A 89 -6.13 2.92 -3.72
C GLN A 89 -4.72 3.10 -3.15
N CYS A 90 -3.76 3.45 -4.00
CA CYS A 90 -2.45 3.93 -3.56
C CYS A 90 -2.57 5.39 -3.08
N TYR A 91 -1.94 5.70 -1.95
CA TYR A 91 -1.88 7.05 -1.39
C TYR A 91 -0.46 7.61 -1.33
N ALA A 92 0.55 6.87 -1.79
CA ALA A 92 1.87 7.45 -2.04
C ALA A 92 1.79 8.39 -3.26
N PRO A 93 2.42 9.57 -3.24
CA PRO A 93 2.41 10.52 -4.36
C PRO A 93 3.35 10.09 -5.50
N CYS A 94 3.15 8.88 -6.05
CA CYS A 94 3.99 8.24 -7.07
C CYS A 94 3.58 8.53 -8.52
N GLY A 95 2.66 9.49 -8.72
CA GLY A 95 2.19 9.94 -10.02
C GLY A 95 2.82 11.26 -10.47
N ALA A 96 2.09 11.98 -11.33
CA ALA A 96 2.52 13.26 -11.87
C ALA A 96 1.96 14.46 -11.09
N GLY A 97 2.50 15.65 -11.35
CA GLY A 97 2.03 16.92 -10.78
C GLY A 97 2.65 17.26 -9.43
N ILE A 98 2.36 18.48 -8.94
CA ILE A 98 2.99 19.05 -7.72
C ILE A 98 2.72 18.23 -6.45
N ASN A 99 1.59 17.51 -6.41
CA ASN A 99 1.19 16.67 -5.29
C ASN A 99 1.42 15.17 -5.56
N GLY A 100 1.99 14.80 -6.71
CA GLY A 100 2.22 13.42 -7.13
C GLY A 100 0.98 12.54 -7.25
N MET A 101 -0.24 13.12 -7.26
CA MET A 101 -1.50 12.37 -7.36
C MET A 101 -2.14 12.43 -8.76
N GLY A 102 -1.46 13.03 -9.75
CA GLY A 102 -1.88 13.05 -11.15
C GLY A 102 -1.35 11.85 -11.95
N GLY A 103 -1.64 11.83 -13.26
CA GLY A 103 -1.19 10.76 -14.15
C GLY A 103 -1.76 9.41 -13.71
N ALA A 104 -0.89 8.39 -13.54
CA ALA A 104 -1.27 7.05 -13.11
C ALA A 104 -2.15 7.02 -11.84
N MET A 105 -1.93 7.94 -10.91
CA MET A 105 -2.70 8.06 -9.67
C MET A 105 -4.13 8.57 -9.86
N SER A 106 -4.39 9.26 -10.97
CA SER A 106 -5.71 9.76 -11.37
C SER A 106 -6.35 8.94 -12.50
N THR A 107 -5.59 8.03 -13.11
CA THR A 107 -6.09 7.17 -14.18
C THR A 107 -6.86 6.01 -13.58
N MET A 108 -8.13 5.90 -13.98
CA MET A 108 -9.03 4.85 -13.52
C MET A 108 -8.40 3.46 -13.71
N LYS A 109 -8.48 2.62 -12.65
CA LYS A 109 -7.95 1.23 -12.58
C LYS A 109 -6.42 1.07 -12.63
N TRP A 110 -5.62 2.12 -12.50
CA TRP A 110 -4.16 1.98 -12.45
C TRP A 110 -3.66 1.81 -11.03
N MET A 111 -3.78 2.86 -10.22
CA MET A 111 -3.41 2.88 -8.80
C MET A 111 -4.62 2.79 -7.88
N GLU A 112 -5.65 2.13 -8.37
CA GLU A 112 -6.89 1.83 -7.66
C GLU A 112 -7.53 0.54 -8.20
N GLY A 113 -8.39 -0.07 -7.40
CA GLY A 113 -9.20 -1.19 -7.84
C GLY A 113 -10.23 -1.59 -6.80
N LYS A 114 -10.89 -2.73 -7.04
CA LYS A 114 -11.97 -3.23 -6.19
C LYS A 114 -11.58 -4.55 -5.53
N ILE A 115 -11.86 -4.66 -4.23
CA ILE A 115 -11.78 -5.88 -3.45
C ILE A 115 -13.20 -6.32 -3.16
N LYS A 116 -13.54 -7.57 -3.50
CA LYS A 116 -14.81 -8.18 -3.12
C LYS A 116 -14.56 -9.16 -1.97
N VAL A 117 -15.16 -8.90 -0.82
CA VAL A 117 -15.19 -9.81 0.33
C VAL A 117 -16.53 -10.55 0.31
N THR A 118 -16.48 -11.87 0.23
CA THR A 118 -17.64 -12.76 0.26
C THR A 118 -17.66 -13.60 1.53
N ALA A 119 -18.82 -14.14 1.87
CA ALA A 119 -18.98 -15.14 2.93
C ALA A 119 -18.39 -16.50 2.52
#